data_AF-A0A930T462-F1
#
_entry.id   AF-A0A930T462-F1
#
_cell.length_a   1.000
_cell.length_b   1.000
_cell.length_c   1.000
_cell.angle_alpha   90.00
_cell.angle_beta   90.00
_cell.angle_gamma   90.00
#
_symmetry.space_group_name_H-M   'P 1'
#
loop_
_entity.id
_entity.type
_entity.pdbx_description
1 polymer ?
#
loop_
_entity_poly.entity_id
_entity_poly.type
_entity_poly.pdbx_seq_one_letter_code
_entity_poly.pdbx_strand_id
1 'polypeptide(L)'
;MTLTDQVIKNIIKRLIKGQDYRIEVIALINAEFLQFAIEFFKQIVDAKLKNKDLTQDWYKNYFLDTKLTSKEIAINSGLNTKTITNMYNSASKQIVINASNEHYDVLYESISNLIENENEIDLTLTIKFRGVSVDLNINESLIVINTLAVKRAALRGGLWSTAGKKVEKYLMASLCYLFDVPLVHFDQTNIPESMREVDFYLINNENYYRCEVKLMGKGNPESADAIFARETNIFVADKLSDLNKQQANILGVNWIELRGENGFMKFAKILEKLKIPHHSLSEDLDTKVTKILTQLIDIK
;
A
#
# COMPACT_ATOMS: atom_id res chain seq x y z
N MET A 1 8.64 6.83 0.77
CA MET A 1 7.59 6.39 1.72
C MET A 1 7.94 4.99 2.13
N THR A 2 8.15 4.78 3.42
CA THR A 2 8.76 3.53 3.89
C THR A 2 7.90 2.99 4.99
N LEU A 3 7.16 1.92 4.71
CA LEU A 3 6.53 1.11 5.75
C LEU A 3 7.62 0.77 6.76
N THR A 4 7.42 1.15 8.03
CA THR A 4 8.40 0.88 9.08
C THR A 4 8.42 -0.61 9.39
N ASP A 5 9.58 -1.08 9.81
CA ASP A 5 9.77 -2.47 10.21
C ASP A 5 8.79 -2.85 11.34
N GLN A 6 8.47 -1.92 12.23
CA GLN A 6 7.46 -2.12 13.27
C GLN A 6 6.06 -2.38 12.71
N VAL A 7 5.63 -1.65 11.67
CA VAL A 7 4.32 -1.87 11.04
C VAL A 7 4.27 -3.24 10.35
N ILE A 8 5.37 -3.67 9.70
CA ILE A 8 5.48 -5.02 9.10
C ILE A 8 5.27 -6.09 10.18
N LYS A 9 5.99 -5.96 11.30
CA LYS A 9 5.86 -6.90 12.44
C LYS A 9 4.44 -6.96 12.97
N ASN A 10 3.79 -5.81 13.16
CA ASN A 10 2.42 -5.77 13.66
C ASN A 10 1.45 -6.45 12.69
N ILE A 11 1.60 -6.23 11.38
CA ILE A 11 0.79 -6.89 10.36
C ILE A 11 0.98 -8.41 10.43
N ILE A 12 2.21 -8.90 10.46
CA ILE A 12 2.50 -10.35 10.53
C ILE A 12 1.95 -10.97 11.82
N LYS A 13 2.16 -10.32 12.98
CA LYS A 13 1.59 -10.77 14.25
C LYS A 13 0.07 -10.92 14.16
N ARG A 14 -0.62 -9.93 13.61
CA ARG A 14 -2.08 -9.99 13.44
C ARG A 14 -2.48 -11.12 12.51
N LEU A 15 -1.80 -11.28 11.36
CA LEU A 15 -2.08 -12.33 10.39
C LEU A 15 -1.92 -13.72 11.00
N ILE A 16 -0.80 -14.02 11.68
CA ILE A 16 -0.56 -15.32 12.31
C ILE A 16 -1.62 -15.63 13.38
N LYS A 17 -2.06 -14.61 14.13
CA LYS A 17 -3.14 -14.74 15.14
C LYS A 17 -4.56 -14.78 14.54
N GLY A 18 -4.70 -14.78 13.22
CA GLY A 18 -6.00 -14.74 12.54
C GLY A 18 -6.78 -13.43 12.72
N GLN A 19 -6.10 -12.35 13.08
CA GLN A 19 -6.67 -11.03 13.29
C GLN A 19 -6.62 -10.16 12.01
N ASP A 20 -7.48 -9.15 11.95
CA ASP A 20 -7.48 -8.20 10.84
C ASP A 20 -6.29 -7.22 10.93
N TYR A 21 -5.41 -7.25 9.94
CA TYR A 21 -4.23 -6.39 9.88
C TYR A 21 -4.53 -4.98 9.34
N ARG A 22 -5.70 -4.76 8.74
CA ARG A 22 -6.03 -3.52 8.01
C ARG A 22 -5.95 -2.29 8.90
N ILE A 23 -6.19 -2.45 10.21
CA ILE A 23 -6.08 -1.35 11.18
C ILE A 23 -4.68 -0.74 11.22
N GLU A 24 -3.63 -1.55 11.07
CA GLU A 24 -2.23 -1.08 11.06
C GLU A 24 -1.95 -0.23 9.82
N VAL A 25 -2.45 -0.68 8.65
CA VAL A 25 -2.29 0.06 7.40
C VAL A 25 -3.11 1.35 7.42
N ILE A 26 -4.35 1.31 7.91
CA ILE A 26 -5.21 2.50 8.03
C ILE A 26 -4.60 3.53 8.97
N ALA A 27 -4.06 3.10 10.12
CA ALA A 27 -3.39 3.98 11.06
C ALA A 27 -2.20 4.70 10.41
N LEU A 28 -1.39 3.99 9.61
CA LEU A 28 -0.28 4.59 8.87
C LEU A 28 -0.76 5.59 7.80
N ILE A 29 -1.78 5.23 7.01
CA ILE A 29 -2.37 6.15 6.00
C ILE A 29 -2.88 7.43 6.69
N ASN A 30 -3.51 7.30 7.87
CA ASN A 30 -3.99 8.45 8.64
C ASN A 30 -2.84 9.34 9.12
N ALA A 31 -1.82 8.76 9.75
CA ALA A 31 -0.67 9.52 10.23
C ALA A 31 0.04 10.26 9.10
N GLU A 32 0.33 9.58 7.99
CA GLU A 32 1.01 10.21 6.85
C GLU A 32 0.16 11.27 6.16
N PHE A 33 -1.15 11.06 6.05
CA PHE A 33 -2.06 12.04 5.46
C PHE A 33 -2.17 13.30 6.33
N LEU A 34 -2.33 13.14 7.64
CA LEU A 34 -2.45 14.28 8.55
C LEU A 34 -1.14 15.08 8.61
N GLN A 35 0.00 14.40 8.62
CA GLN A 35 1.30 15.06 8.52
C GLN A 35 1.43 15.85 7.21
N PHE A 36 1.03 15.25 6.08
CA PHE A 36 1.01 15.97 4.81
C PHE A 36 0.09 17.19 4.86
N ALA A 37 -1.14 17.05 5.38
CA ALA A 37 -2.10 18.15 5.44
C ALA A 37 -1.55 19.33 6.24
N ILE A 38 -0.91 19.07 7.39
CA ILE A 38 -0.27 20.10 8.21
C ILE A 38 0.85 20.81 7.42
N GLU A 39 1.74 20.07 6.76
CA GLU A 39 2.82 20.68 5.97
C GLU A 39 2.29 21.44 4.75
N PHE A 40 1.26 20.92 4.09
CA PHE A 40 0.63 21.57 2.95
C PHE A 40 -0.03 22.91 3.34
N PHE A 41 -0.74 22.96 4.47
CA PHE A 41 -1.30 24.22 4.97
C PHE A 41 -0.23 25.25 5.35
N LYS A 42 0.92 24.82 5.90
CA LYS A 42 2.06 25.72 6.14
C LYS A 42 2.58 26.30 4.82
N GLN A 43 2.72 25.46 3.78
CA GLN A 43 3.14 25.91 2.45
C GLN A 43 2.17 26.94 1.85
N ILE A 44 0.86 26.76 2.04
CA ILE A 44 -0.17 27.72 1.61
C ILE A 44 0.02 29.07 2.30
N VAL A 45 0.18 29.08 3.63
CA VAL A 45 0.42 30.30 4.40
C VAL A 45 1.68 31.01 3.89
N ASP A 46 2.78 30.29 3.73
CA ASP A 46 4.04 30.84 3.23
C ASP A 46 3.90 31.41 1.80
N ALA A 47 3.16 30.73 0.92
CA ALA A 47 2.94 31.16 -0.45
C ALA A 47 2.06 32.41 -0.54
N LYS A 48 0.99 32.49 0.25
CA LYS A 48 0.10 33.66 0.33
C LYS A 48 0.81 34.89 0.91
N LEU A 49 1.68 34.71 1.91
CA LEU A 49 2.44 35.82 2.51
C LEU A 49 3.54 36.35 1.58
N LYS A 50 4.10 35.49 0.71
CA LYS A 50 5.15 35.88 -0.25
C LYS A 50 4.60 36.56 -1.50
N ASN A 51 3.36 36.28 -1.90
CA ASN A 51 2.74 36.91 -3.05
C ASN A 51 2.18 38.28 -2.68
N LYS A 52 2.80 39.33 -3.25
CA LYS A 52 2.37 40.72 -3.07
C LYS A 52 1.24 41.12 -4.03
N ASP A 53 1.07 40.40 -5.14
CA ASP A 53 0.04 40.66 -6.15
C ASP A 53 -1.05 39.58 -6.11
N LEU A 54 -2.27 40.02 -5.77
CA LEU A 54 -3.45 39.21 -5.47
C LEU A 54 -4.16 38.62 -6.72
N THR A 55 -3.60 38.71 -7.92
CA THR A 55 -4.38 38.53 -9.16
C THR A 55 -3.77 37.62 -10.24
N GLN A 56 -2.55 37.10 -10.08
CA GLN A 56 -2.01 36.06 -10.96
C GLN A 56 -1.98 34.75 -10.17
N ASP A 57 -2.68 33.72 -10.65
CA ASP A 57 -2.87 32.41 -10.00
C ASP A 57 -1.64 31.93 -9.20
N TRP A 58 -1.60 32.37 -7.94
CA TRP A 58 -0.45 32.20 -7.07
C TRP A 58 -0.27 30.73 -6.73
N TYR A 59 -1.37 29.98 -6.75
CA TYR A 59 -1.38 28.55 -6.50
C TYR A 59 -0.65 27.84 -7.63
N LYS A 60 -1.01 28.09 -8.89
CA LYS A 60 -0.31 27.54 -10.05
C LYS A 60 1.18 27.88 -10.03
N ASN A 61 1.53 29.14 -9.79
CA ASN A 61 2.92 29.58 -9.75
C ASN A 61 3.75 28.92 -8.65
N TYR A 62 3.17 28.68 -7.47
CA TYR A 62 3.89 28.13 -6.33
C TYR A 62 3.88 26.59 -6.31
N PHE A 63 2.71 25.99 -6.52
CA PHE A 63 2.48 24.57 -6.34
C PHE A 63 2.65 23.74 -7.61
N LEU A 64 2.74 24.37 -8.79
CA LEU A 64 3.06 23.74 -10.07
C LEU A 64 4.41 24.21 -10.64
N ASP A 65 5.27 24.84 -9.83
CA ASP A 65 6.63 25.22 -10.22
C ASP A 65 7.45 23.96 -10.61
N THR A 66 8.07 23.99 -11.78
CA THR A 66 8.95 22.93 -12.32
C THR A 66 10.16 22.55 -11.43
N LYS A 67 10.49 23.39 -10.45
CA LYS A 67 11.47 23.11 -9.38
C LYS A 67 11.00 22.02 -8.41
N LEU A 68 9.68 21.86 -8.25
CA LEU A 68 9.09 20.78 -7.46
C LEU A 68 9.28 19.42 -8.16
N THR A 69 9.08 18.34 -7.41
CA THR A 69 9.09 17.01 -8.00
C THR A 69 7.83 16.80 -8.85
N SER A 70 7.93 16.01 -9.92
CA SER A 70 6.76 15.70 -10.78
C SER A 70 5.59 15.09 -10.00
N LYS A 71 5.88 14.35 -8.93
CA LYS A 71 4.87 13.76 -8.05
C LYS A 71 4.15 14.83 -7.21
N GLU A 72 4.86 15.83 -6.70
CA GLU A 72 4.24 16.95 -5.98
C GLU A 72 3.36 17.76 -6.93
N ILE A 73 3.88 18.10 -8.11
CA ILE A 73 3.14 18.84 -9.14
C ILE A 73 1.84 18.10 -9.51
N ALA A 74 1.91 16.78 -9.74
CA ALA A 74 0.72 15.98 -10.03
C ALA A 74 -0.32 16.03 -8.91
N ILE A 75 0.09 15.82 -7.66
CA ILE A 75 -0.83 15.86 -6.52
C ILE A 75 -1.46 17.25 -6.38
N ASN A 76 -0.64 18.30 -6.48
CA ASN A 76 -1.08 19.69 -6.33
C ASN A 76 -2.02 20.15 -7.46
N SER A 77 -1.93 19.53 -8.65
CA SER A 77 -2.86 19.78 -9.75
C SER A 77 -4.15 18.97 -9.65
N GLY A 78 -4.35 18.20 -8.58
CA GLY A 78 -5.52 17.31 -8.43
C GLY A 78 -5.39 15.96 -9.14
N LEU A 79 -4.18 15.53 -9.50
CA LEU A 79 -3.94 14.25 -10.17
C LEU A 79 -3.06 13.27 -9.38
N ASN A 80 -3.29 11.98 -9.62
CA ASN A 80 -2.35 10.94 -9.21
C ASN A 80 -1.41 10.63 -10.39
N THR A 81 -0.10 10.53 -10.13
CA THR A 81 0.89 10.12 -11.14
C THR A 81 0.50 8.82 -11.85
N LYS A 82 -0.13 7.87 -11.15
CA LYS A 82 -0.63 6.62 -11.77
C LYS A 82 -1.70 6.89 -12.84
N THR A 83 -2.58 7.87 -12.62
CA THR A 83 -3.59 8.28 -13.60
C THR A 83 -2.91 8.82 -14.86
N ILE A 84 -1.91 9.70 -14.69
CA ILE A 84 -1.12 10.25 -15.81
C ILE A 84 -0.40 9.13 -16.56
N THR A 85 0.28 8.23 -15.85
CA THR A 85 0.96 7.08 -16.48
C THR A 85 0.00 6.24 -17.31
N ASN A 86 -1.22 6.00 -16.83
CA ASN A 86 -2.21 5.22 -17.57
C ASN A 86 -2.77 5.97 -18.79
N MET A 87 -2.94 7.29 -18.70
CA MET A 87 -3.47 8.10 -19.81
C MET A 87 -2.45 8.27 -20.94
N TYR A 88 -1.19 8.50 -20.59
CA TYR A 88 -0.13 8.84 -21.55
C TYR A 88 0.86 7.70 -21.81
N ASN A 89 0.65 6.52 -21.19
CA ASN A 89 1.57 5.38 -21.21
C ASN A 89 3.02 5.74 -20.84
N SER A 90 3.20 6.80 -20.04
CA SER A 90 4.53 7.31 -19.67
C SER A 90 4.49 8.07 -18.35
N ALA A 91 5.59 7.99 -17.60
CA ALA A 91 5.79 8.69 -16.33
C ALA A 91 6.95 9.69 -16.39
N SER A 92 7.34 10.14 -17.60
CA SER A 92 8.44 11.10 -17.75
C SER A 92 8.11 12.42 -17.05
N LYS A 93 9.14 13.09 -16.49
CA LYS A 93 8.95 14.34 -15.75
C LYS A 93 8.17 15.38 -16.57
N GLN A 94 8.52 15.53 -17.86
CA GLN A 94 7.87 16.51 -18.74
C GLN A 94 6.40 16.18 -19.00
N ILE A 95 6.07 14.90 -19.25
CA ILE A 95 4.68 14.49 -19.49
C ILE A 95 3.84 14.73 -18.24
N VAL A 96 4.38 14.40 -17.08
CA VAL A 96 3.69 14.65 -15.81
C VAL A 96 3.44 16.15 -15.60
N ILE A 97 4.45 17.00 -15.84
CA ILE A 97 4.29 18.46 -15.70
C ILE A 97 3.24 19.00 -16.66
N ASN A 98 3.29 18.60 -17.93
CA ASN A 98 2.34 19.09 -18.95
C ASN A 98 0.91 18.67 -18.61
N ALA A 99 0.68 17.38 -18.33
CA ALA A 99 -0.63 16.84 -17.97
C ALA A 99 -1.18 17.47 -16.68
N SER A 100 -0.29 17.77 -15.71
CA SER A 100 -0.69 18.42 -14.46
C SER A 100 -1.14 19.87 -14.69
N ASN A 101 -0.43 20.62 -15.52
CA ASN A 101 -0.83 22.00 -15.85
C ASN A 101 -2.16 22.03 -16.61
N GLU A 102 -2.31 21.18 -17.63
CA GLU A 102 -3.55 21.07 -18.40
C GLU A 102 -4.74 20.70 -17.52
N HIS A 103 -4.58 19.69 -16.65
CA HIS A 103 -5.65 19.29 -15.74
C HIS A 103 -5.98 20.37 -14.70
N TYR A 104 -4.98 21.09 -14.20
CA TYR A 104 -5.22 22.19 -13.27
C TYR A 104 -6.10 23.27 -13.91
N ASP A 105 -5.84 23.64 -15.17
CA ASP A 105 -6.62 24.64 -15.89
C ASP A 105 -8.08 24.17 -16.06
N VAL A 106 -8.29 22.92 -16.46
CA VAL A 106 -9.64 22.32 -16.56
C VAL A 106 -10.35 22.27 -15.20
N LEU A 107 -9.63 21.93 -14.12
CA LEU A 107 -10.18 21.90 -12.77
C LEU A 107 -10.60 23.30 -12.31
N TYR A 108 -9.75 24.30 -12.52
CA TYR A 108 -10.03 25.69 -12.16
C TYR A 108 -11.25 26.23 -12.92
N GLU A 109 -11.35 25.99 -14.22
CA GLU A 109 -12.52 26.35 -15.02
C GLU A 109 -13.79 25.63 -14.53
N SER A 110 -13.70 24.33 -14.23
CA SER A 110 -14.82 23.56 -13.71
C SER A 110 -15.34 24.11 -12.37
N ILE A 111 -14.42 24.50 -11.47
CA ILE A 111 -14.78 25.10 -10.18
C ILE A 111 -15.39 26.49 -10.40
N SER A 112 -14.78 27.31 -11.25
CA SER A 112 -15.27 28.67 -11.55
C SER A 112 -16.70 28.63 -12.11
N ASN A 113 -16.95 27.75 -13.09
CA ASN A 113 -18.28 27.53 -13.64
C ASN A 113 -19.29 27.05 -12.59
N LEU A 114 -18.88 26.20 -11.64
CA LEU A 114 -19.77 25.74 -10.57
C LEU A 114 -20.16 26.89 -9.64
N ILE A 115 -19.21 27.74 -9.27
CA ILE A 115 -19.45 28.91 -8.40
C ILE A 115 -20.37 29.93 -9.09
N GLU A 116 -20.17 30.20 -10.38
CA GLU A 116 -21.01 31.14 -11.15
C GLU A 116 -22.48 30.69 -11.23
N ASN A 117 -22.72 29.37 -11.22
CA ASN A 117 -24.06 28.78 -11.29
C ASN A 117 -24.72 28.56 -9.91
N GLU A 118 -23.93 28.46 -8.83
CA GLU A 118 -24.40 28.24 -7.46
C GLU A 118 -24.05 29.42 -6.53
N ASN A 119 -24.76 30.55 -6.69
CA ASN A 119 -24.52 31.79 -5.93
C ASN A 119 -25.01 31.75 -4.46
N GLU A 120 -25.49 30.61 -3.96
CA GLU A 120 -26.09 30.51 -2.62
C GLU A 120 -25.09 30.19 -1.50
N ILE A 121 -23.91 29.65 -1.85
CA ILE A 121 -22.93 29.16 -0.86
C ILE A 121 -21.68 30.04 -0.86
N ASP A 122 -21.39 30.66 0.29
CA ASP A 122 -20.11 31.29 0.56
C ASP A 122 -19.23 30.33 1.38
N LEU A 123 -18.04 30.00 0.85
CA LEU A 123 -17.07 29.11 1.46
C LEU A 123 -15.74 29.85 1.65
N THR A 124 -15.35 30.06 2.91
CA THR A 124 -14.04 30.62 3.27
C THR A 124 -13.27 29.61 4.12
N LEU A 125 -12.05 29.26 3.69
CA LEU A 125 -11.11 28.47 4.50
C LEU A 125 -10.05 29.39 5.10
N THR A 126 -10.12 29.58 6.43
CA THR A 126 -9.13 30.35 7.18
C THR A 126 -8.05 29.46 7.78
N ILE A 127 -6.79 29.73 7.47
CA ILE A 127 -5.63 29.01 8.02
C ILE A 127 -4.87 29.93 8.96
N LYS A 128 -4.77 29.53 10.24
CA LYS A 128 -4.01 30.26 11.27
C LYS A 128 -2.73 29.52 11.62
N PHE A 129 -1.60 30.18 11.48
CA PHE A 129 -0.29 29.64 11.82
C PHE A 129 0.58 30.69 12.54
N ARG A 130 0.99 30.39 13.78
CA ARG A 130 1.88 31.25 14.60
C ARG A 130 1.44 32.72 14.68
N GLY A 131 0.14 32.97 14.84
CA GLY A 131 -0.42 34.32 14.94
C GLY A 131 -0.70 35.02 13.60
N VAL A 132 -0.34 34.39 12.48
CA VAL A 132 -0.71 34.85 11.13
C VAL A 132 -1.95 34.10 10.66
N SER A 133 -2.86 34.80 9.99
CA SER A 133 -4.08 34.23 9.40
C SER A 133 -4.08 34.54 7.91
N VAL A 134 -4.38 33.53 7.09
CA VAL A 134 -4.65 33.71 5.66
C VAL A 134 -6.02 33.14 5.36
N ASP A 135 -6.78 33.86 4.54
CA ASP A 135 -8.09 33.42 4.06
C ASP A 135 -7.95 32.99 2.59
N LEU A 136 -8.59 31.88 2.27
CA LEU A 136 -8.74 31.40 0.90
C LEU A 136 -10.15 31.69 0.42
N ASN A 137 -10.25 32.20 -0.81
CA ASN A 137 -11.55 32.34 -1.47
C ASN A 137 -12.14 30.96 -1.83
N ILE A 138 -13.36 30.94 -2.38
CA ILE A 138 -14.07 29.68 -2.70
C ILE A 138 -13.26 28.82 -3.69
N ASN A 139 -12.75 29.41 -4.78
CA ASN A 139 -11.93 28.72 -5.78
C ASN A 139 -10.70 28.05 -5.13
N GLU A 140 -9.93 28.83 -4.38
CA GLU A 140 -8.72 28.38 -3.69
C GLU A 140 -9.04 27.28 -2.66
N SER A 141 -10.12 27.43 -1.91
CA SER A 141 -10.58 26.47 -0.93
C SER A 141 -10.90 25.12 -1.59
N LEU A 142 -11.62 25.13 -2.71
CA LEU A 142 -11.99 23.91 -3.44
C LEU A 142 -10.78 23.22 -4.09
N ILE A 143 -9.81 23.98 -4.61
CA ILE A 143 -8.52 23.43 -5.11
C ILE A 143 -7.74 22.75 -3.98
N VAL A 144 -7.66 23.38 -2.80
CA VAL A 144 -6.98 22.83 -1.63
C VAL A 144 -7.65 21.55 -1.14
N ILE A 145 -8.99 21.53 -1.09
CA ILE A 145 -9.78 20.34 -0.74
C ILE A 145 -9.53 19.21 -1.74
N ASN A 146 -9.53 19.49 -3.04
CA ASN A 146 -9.26 18.50 -4.08
C ASN A 146 -7.86 17.90 -3.94
N THR A 147 -6.85 18.74 -3.70
CA THR A 147 -5.45 18.31 -3.49
C THR A 147 -5.33 17.37 -2.29
N LEU A 148 -5.99 17.70 -1.17
CA LEU A 148 -6.04 16.83 0.01
C LEU A 148 -6.72 15.48 -0.31
N ALA A 149 -7.84 15.50 -1.02
CA ALA A 149 -8.56 14.29 -1.42
C ALA A 149 -7.70 13.38 -2.32
N VAL A 150 -7.02 13.97 -3.31
CA VAL A 150 -6.14 13.25 -4.25
C VAL A 150 -4.94 12.68 -3.52
N LYS A 151 -4.31 13.44 -2.61
CA LYS A 151 -3.25 12.91 -1.76
C LYS A 151 -3.72 11.72 -0.94
N ARG A 152 -4.89 11.82 -0.29
CA ARG A 152 -5.47 10.73 0.51
C ARG A 152 -5.70 9.49 -0.34
N ALA A 153 -6.24 9.65 -1.55
CA ALA A 153 -6.44 8.54 -2.49
C ALA A 153 -5.11 7.90 -2.93
N ALA A 154 -4.10 8.72 -3.26
CA ALA A 154 -2.77 8.25 -3.64
C ALA A 154 -2.08 7.47 -2.51
N LEU A 155 -2.19 7.94 -1.26
CA LEU A 155 -1.68 7.25 -0.07
C LEU A 155 -2.35 5.89 0.12
N ARG A 156 -3.69 5.83 0.04
CA ARG A 156 -4.42 4.57 0.14
C ARG A 156 -3.93 3.58 -0.91
N GLY A 157 -3.93 3.96 -2.20
CA GLY A 157 -3.52 3.06 -3.28
C GLY A 157 -2.08 2.57 -3.14
N GLY A 158 -1.15 3.46 -2.78
CA GLY A 158 0.27 3.14 -2.64
C GLY A 158 0.58 2.26 -1.42
N LEU A 159 0.02 2.59 -0.25
CA LEU A 159 0.33 1.89 1.01
C LEU A 159 -0.24 0.47 1.04
N TRP A 160 -1.45 0.22 0.52
CA TRP A 160 -1.99 -1.15 0.45
C TRP A 160 -1.10 -2.07 -0.40
N SER A 161 -0.64 -1.58 -1.56
CA SER A 161 0.24 -2.36 -2.44
C SER A 161 1.63 -2.58 -1.82
N THR A 162 2.20 -1.54 -1.21
CA THR A 162 3.52 -1.62 -0.57
C THR A 162 3.50 -2.52 0.65
N ALA A 163 2.43 -2.45 1.46
CA ALA A 163 2.28 -3.28 2.65
C ALA A 163 2.16 -4.76 2.30
N GLY A 164 1.38 -5.11 1.27
CA GLY A 164 1.31 -6.46 0.73
C GLY A 164 2.71 -6.97 0.38
N LYS A 165 3.37 -6.35 -0.61
CA LYS A 165 4.68 -6.79 -1.11
C LYS A 165 5.74 -6.95 -0.03
N LYS A 166 5.80 -6.03 0.93
CA LYS A 166 6.78 -6.11 2.03
C LYS A 166 6.48 -7.24 3.02
N VAL A 167 5.21 -7.57 3.24
CA VAL A 167 4.80 -8.59 4.22
C VAL A 167 4.94 -10.00 3.64
N GLU A 168 4.72 -10.20 2.34
CA GLU A 168 4.66 -11.53 1.70
C GLU A 168 5.87 -12.43 2.06
N LYS A 169 7.10 -11.95 1.83
CA LYS A 169 8.33 -12.71 2.14
C LYS A 169 8.51 -12.98 3.63
N TYR A 170 8.35 -11.96 4.47
CA TYR A 170 8.54 -12.12 5.92
C TYR A 170 7.46 -12.99 6.55
N LEU A 171 6.23 -12.97 6.03
CA LEU A 171 5.15 -13.83 6.49
C LEU A 171 5.45 -15.29 6.21
N MET A 172 5.89 -15.62 4.98
CA MET A 172 6.28 -17.00 4.64
C MET A 172 7.46 -17.48 5.48
N ALA A 173 8.51 -16.66 5.61
CA ALA A 173 9.63 -16.98 6.47
C ALA A 173 9.16 -17.20 7.92
N SER A 174 8.30 -16.31 8.45
CA SER A 174 7.77 -16.44 9.80
C SER A 174 7.00 -17.74 10.00
N LEU A 175 6.21 -18.18 9.02
CA LEU A 175 5.53 -19.48 9.06
C LEU A 175 6.54 -20.64 9.09
N CYS A 176 7.60 -20.59 8.30
CA CYS A 176 8.66 -21.61 8.31
C CYS A 176 9.35 -21.70 9.68
N TYR A 177 9.78 -20.56 10.22
CA TYR A 177 10.39 -20.50 11.55
C TYR A 177 9.41 -20.90 12.67
N LEU A 178 8.11 -20.62 12.52
CA LEU A 178 7.12 -20.98 13.54
C LEU A 178 7.02 -22.49 13.75
N PHE A 179 7.21 -23.27 12.69
CA PHE A 179 7.22 -24.73 12.72
C PHE A 179 8.63 -25.32 12.63
N ASP A 180 9.67 -24.54 12.94
CA ASP A 180 11.06 -24.97 12.96
C ASP A 180 11.48 -25.72 11.68
N VAL A 181 10.99 -25.26 10.53
CA VAL A 181 11.39 -25.78 9.22
C VAL A 181 12.89 -25.48 9.04
N PRO A 182 13.73 -26.46 8.68
CA PRO A 182 15.15 -26.21 8.44
C PRO A 182 15.36 -25.27 7.25
N LEU A 183 16.36 -24.37 7.34
CA LEU A 183 16.62 -23.34 6.32
C LEU A 183 16.82 -23.91 4.89
N VAL A 184 17.40 -25.09 4.78
CA VAL A 184 17.59 -25.80 3.49
C VAL A 184 16.28 -26.05 2.73
N HIS A 185 15.14 -25.96 3.41
CA HIS A 185 13.81 -26.17 2.84
C HIS A 185 13.09 -24.86 2.44
N PHE A 186 13.68 -23.67 2.59
CA PHE A 186 13.03 -22.41 2.16
C PHE A 186 13.95 -21.19 1.90
N ASP A 187 15.24 -21.27 2.23
CA ASP A 187 16.18 -20.18 1.92
C ASP A 187 16.58 -20.19 0.43
N GLN A 188 16.48 -19.02 -0.20
CA GLN A 188 16.54 -18.83 -1.66
C GLN A 188 17.95 -18.49 -2.18
N THR A 189 18.96 -18.55 -1.32
CA THR A 189 20.36 -18.23 -1.67
C THR A 189 20.94 -19.12 -2.77
N ASN A 190 20.33 -20.30 -3.03
CA ASN A 190 20.83 -21.32 -3.97
C ASN A 190 19.83 -21.69 -5.09
N ILE A 191 18.91 -20.79 -5.48
CA ILE A 191 17.94 -21.09 -6.55
C ILE A 191 18.63 -21.10 -7.94
N PRO A 192 18.36 -22.10 -8.82
CA PRO A 192 18.85 -22.12 -10.20
C PRO A 192 18.39 -20.90 -11.02
N GLU A 193 19.27 -20.34 -11.86
CA GLU A 193 18.98 -19.17 -12.72
C GLU A 193 17.80 -19.37 -13.69
N SER A 194 17.46 -20.62 -14.02
CA SER A 194 16.34 -20.97 -14.91
C SER A 194 14.95 -20.80 -14.27
N MET A 195 14.89 -20.60 -12.95
CA MET A 195 13.63 -20.37 -12.25
C MET A 195 13.25 -18.89 -12.25
N ARG A 196 11.97 -18.62 -12.49
CA ARG A 196 11.44 -17.24 -12.44
C ARG A 196 11.61 -16.69 -11.03
N GLU A 197 11.83 -15.38 -10.93
CA GLU A 197 11.79 -14.67 -9.66
C GLU A 197 10.38 -14.79 -9.07
N VAL A 198 10.24 -15.60 -8.02
CA VAL A 198 9.02 -15.76 -7.23
C VAL A 198 9.31 -15.33 -5.80
N ASP A 199 8.32 -14.70 -5.16
CA ASP A 199 8.41 -14.15 -3.81
C ASP A 199 8.88 -15.16 -2.75
N PHE A 200 8.55 -16.46 -2.89
CA PHE A 200 8.95 -17.50 -1.95
C PHE A 200 8.86 -18.95 -2.51
N TYR A 201 9.74 -19.84 -2.06
CA TYR A 201 9.70 -21.28 -2.36
C TYR A 201 9.81 -22.12 -1.09
N LEU A 202 9.11 -23.25 -1.04
CA LEU A 202 9.47 -24.37 -0.17
C LEU A 202 10.20 -25.42 -1.00
N ILE A 203 11.18 -26.08 -0.41
CA ILE A 203 12.09 -26.99 -1.11
C ILE A 203 12.01 -28.36 -0.43
N ASN A 204 11.92 -29.43 -1.21
CA ASN A 204 12.11 -30.78 -0.71
C ASN A 204 12.91 -31.61 -1.71
N ASN A 205 14.18 -31.86 -1.40
CA ASN A 205 15.15 -32.44 -2.32
C ASN A 205 15.20 -31.63 -3.63
N GLU A 206 14.86 -32.24 -4.77
CA GLU A 206 14.83 -31.60 -6.09
C GLU A 206 13.50 -30.88 -6.40
N ASN A 207 12.50 -30.97 -5.50
CA ASN A 207 11.20 -30.37 -5.72
C ASN A 207 11.13 -28.95 -5.15
N TYR A 208 10.65 -28.01 -5.96
CA TYR A 208 10.42 -26.62 -5.58
C TYR A 208 8.93 -26.32 -5.62
N TYR A 209 8.38 -25.95 -4.47
CA TYR A 209 6.98 -25.61 -4.30
C TYR A 209 6.83 -24.10 -4.24
N ARG A 210 6.25 -23.56 -5.31
CA ARG A 210 5.96 -22.14 -5.45
C ARG A 210 4.94 -21.70 -4.40
N CYS A 211 5.32 -20.71 -3.61
CA CYS A 211 4.44 -20.12 -2.61
C CYS A 211 4.02 -18.72 -3.06
N GLU A 212 2.73 -18.42 -2.99
CA GLU A 212 2.21 -17.09 -3.23
C GLU A 212 1.38 -16.63 -2.05
N VAL A 213 1.63 -15.39 -1.62
CA VAL A 213 0.89 -14.75 -0.54
C VAL A 213 0.05 -13.63 -1.14
N LYS A 214 -1.21 -13.49 -0.70
CA LYS A 214 -2.06 -12.36 -1.03
C LYS A 214 -2.82 -11.86 0.20
N LEU A 215 -2.60 -10.59 0.55
CA LEU A 215 -3.39 -9.92 1.58
C LEU A 215 -4.64 -9.31 0.92
N MET A 216 -5.69 -10.11 0.74
CA MET A 216 -6.86 -9.74 -0.05
C MET A 216 -7.88 -8.93 0.76
N GLY A 217 -8.87 -8.35 0.09
CA GLY A 217 -10.07 -7.77 0.69
C GLY A 217 -11.31 -8.49 0.20
N LYS A 218 -12.44 -8.38 0.93
CA LYS A 218 -13.72 -9.00 0.52
C LYS A 218 -14.14 -8.63 -0.91
N GLY A 219 -13.77 -7.43 -1.38
CA GLY A 219 -14.15 -6.89 -2.69
C GLY A 219 -13.14 -7.14 -3.82
N ASN A 220 -12.12 -7.99 -3.64
CA ASN A 220 -11.17 -8.31 -4.70
C ASN A 220 -10.96 -9.83 -4.86
N PRO A 221 -12.02 -10.58 -5.24
CA PRO A 221 -11.93 -12.02 -5.49
C PRO A 221 -11.04 -12.35 -6.70
N GLU A 222 -10.89 -11.43 -7.66
CA GLU A 222 -10.02 -11.56 -8.85
C GLU A 222 -8.52 -11.65 -8.50
N SER A 223 -8.11 -11.22 -7.30
CA SER A 223 -6.73 -11.43 -6.85
C SER A 223 -6.39 -12.91 -6.63
N ALA A 224 -7.39 -13.79 -6.54
CA ALA A 224 -7.22 -15.23 -6.56
C ALA A 224 -6.98 -15.78 -7.97
N ASP A 225 -7.08 -14.97 -9.04
CA ASP A 225 -6.65 -15.35 -10.40
C ASP A 225 -5.15 -15.70 -10.43
N ALA A 226 -4.39 -15.23 -9.44
CA ALA A 226 -3.02 -15.66 -9.19
C ALA A 226 -2.89 -17.18 -8.93
N ILE A 227 -3.91 -17.82 -8.34
CA ILE A 227 -3.97 -19.29 -8.19
C ILE A 227 -3.96 -19.96 -9.58
N PHE A 228 -4.58 -19.32 -10.58
CA PHE A 228 -4.74 -19.85 -11.93
C PHE A 228 -3.57 -19.53 -12.87
N ALA A 229 -3.01 -18.32 -12.79
CA ALA A 229 -2.09 -17.81 -13.81
C ALA A 229 -0.60 -18.17 -13.58
N ARG A 230 -0.25 -18.76 -12.43
CA ARG A 230 1.14 -18.77 -11.95
C ARG A 230 1.69 -20.13 -11.49
N GLU A 231 1.01 -21.25 -11.74
CA GLU A 231 1.49 -22.58 -11.32
C GLU A 231 1.81 -22.65 -9.81
N THR A 232 1.03 -21.93 -9.00
CA THR A 232 1.24 -21.83 -7.55
C THR A 232 0.92 -23.16 -6.86
N ASN A 233 1.84 -23.69 -6.05
CA ASN A 233 1.62 -24.93 -5.30
C ASN A 233 0.99 -24.68 -3.93
N ILE A 234 1.31 -23.53 -3.32
CA ILE A 234 0.85 -23.12 -2.00
C ILE A 234 0.37 -21.67 -2.05
N PHE A 235 -0.88 -21.44 -1.70
CA PHE A 235 -1.50 -20.12 -1.67
C PHE A 235 -1.87 -19.72 -0.24
N VAL A 236 -1.32 -18.61 0.23
CA VAL A 236 -1.57 -18.08 1.58
C VAL A 236 -2.31 -16.76 1.47
N ALA A 237 -3.45 -16.66 2.15
CA ALA A 237 -4.21 -15.41 2.18
C ALA A 237 -4.70 -15.06 3.59
N ASP A 238 -4.97 -13.77 3.82
CA ASP A 238 -5.65 -13.34 5.04
C ASP A 238 -7.07 -13.92 5.11
N LYS A 239 -7.81 -13.87 4.00
CA LYS A 239 -9.18 -14.38 3.85
C LYS A 239 -9.40 -14.95 2.45
N LEU A 240 -10.13 -16.06 2.35
CA LEU A 240 -10.52 -16.72 1.10
C LEU A 240 -12.04 -16.84 1.02
N SER A 241 -12.62 -16.58 -0.16
CA SER A 241 -14.02 -16.94 -0.40
C SER A 241 -14.18 -18.45 -0.55
N ASP A 242 -15.39 -18.98 -0.37
CA ASP A 242 -15.66 -20.40 -0.57
C ASP A 242 -15.39 -20.84 -2.01
N LEU A 243 -15.67 -19.95 -2.98
CA LEU A 243 -15.32 -20.17 -4.38
C LEU A 243 -13.80 -20.33 -4.56
N ASN A 244 -12.98 -19.48 -3.93
CA ASN A 244 -11.51 -19.60 -4.02
C ASN A 244 -11.02 -20.92 -3.42
N LYS A 245 -11.62 -21.36 -2.30
CA LYS A 245 -11.28 -22.64 -1.66
C LYS A 245 -11.63 -23.83 -2.58
N GLN A 246 -12.81 -23.81 -3.18
CA GLN A 246 -13.24 -24.83 -4.15
C GLN A 246 -12.31 -24.87 -5.37
N GLN A 247 -11.98 -23.70 -5.94
CA GLN A 247 -11.07 -23.57 -7.08
C GLN A 247 -9.67 -24.10 -6.75
N ALA A 248 -9.10 -23.72 -5.60
CA ALA A 248 -7.80 -24.24 -5.17
C ALA A 248 -7.83 -25.77 -5.01
N ASN A 249 -8.91 -26.34 -4.48
CA ASN A 249 -9.07 -27.79 -4.37
C ASN A 249 -9.12 -28.48 -5.74
N ILE A 250 -9.88 -27.94 -6.70
CA ILE A 250 -9.97 -28.47 -8.08
C ILE A 250 -8.60 -28.46 -8.76
N LEU A 251 -7.82 -27.39 -8.54
CA LEU A 251 -6.48 -27.23 -9.11
C LEU A 251 -5.39 -27.99 -8.35
N GLY A 252 -5.73 -28.66 -7.23
CA GLY A 252 -4.76 -29.33 -6.38
C GLY A 252 -3.80 -28.40 -5.63
N VAL A 253 -4.12 -27.10 -5.56
CA VAL A 253 -3.33 -26.07 -4.88
C VAL A 253 -3.59 -26.14 -3.38
N ASN A 254 -2.53 -26.22 -2.58
CA ASN A 254 -2.66 -26.17 -1.13
C ASN A 254 -2.94 -24.73 -0.70
N TRP A 255 -3.95 -24.51 0.14
CA TRP A 255 -4.34 -23.16 0.52
C TRP A 255 -4.41 -22.95 2.03
N ILE A 256 -4.14 -21.71 2.45
CA ILE A 256 -4.15 -21.27 3.85
C ILE A 256 -4.98 -19.99 3.94
N GLU A 257 -5.99 -20.03 4.79
CA GLU A 257 -6.75 -18.86 5.21
C GLU A 257 -6.33 -18.52 6.63
N LEU A 258 -5.53 -17.46 6.81
CA LEU A 258 -4.94 -17.13 8.10
C LEU A 258 -5.97 -16.65 9.13
N ARG A 259 -7.02 -15.94 8.69
CA ARG A 259 -8.15 -15.54 9.56
C ARG A 259 -9.17 -16.65 9.80
N GLY A 260 -8.92 -17.85 9.29
CA GLY A 260 -9.69 -19.03 9.66
C GLY A 260 -9.33 -19.50 11.07
N GLU A 261 -10.19 -20.31 11.67
CA GLU A 261 -9.89 -20.96 12.94
C GLU A 261 -8.58 -21.76 12.85
N ASN A 262 -7.62 -21.44 13.72
CA ASN A 262 -6.26 -22.00 13.69
C ASN A 262 -5.63 -21.94 12.29
N GLY A 263 -5.88 -20.86 11.53
CA GLY A 263 -5.51 -20.75 10.12
C GLY A 263 -4.04 -21.06 9.83
N PHE A 264 -3.12 -20.54 10.64
CA PHE A 264 -1.69 -20.79 10.49
C PHE A 264 -1.30 -22.27 10.69
N MET A 265 -2.06 -23.05 11.48
CA MET A 265 -1.81 -24.49 11.70
C MET A 265 -2.04 -25.32 10.43
N LYS A 266 -2.78 -24.79 9.44
CA LYS A 266 -2.89 -25.43 8.12
C LYS A 266 -1.54 -25.51 7.41
N PHE A 267 -0.60 -24.61 7.72
CA PHE A 267 0.74 -24.67 7.17
C PHE A 267 1.45 -25.97 7.56
N ALA A 268 1.37 -26.40 8.82
CA ALA A 268 1.93 -27.67 9.28
C ALA A 268 1.38 -28.87 8.49
N LYS A 269 0.07 -28.92 8.27
CA LYS A 269 -0.58 -29.99 7.46
C LYS A 269 -0.05 -30.02 6.02
N ILE A 270 0.28 -28.86 5.46
CA ILE A 270 0.87 -28.76 4.13
C ILE A 270 2.31 -29.27 4.17
N LEU A 271 3.11 -28.90 5.18
CA LEU A 271 4.47 -29.42 5.37
C LEU A 271 4.48 -30.95 5.49
N GLU A 272 3.55 -31.53 6.26
CA GLU A 272 3.35 -32.98 6.38
C GLU A 272 3.06 -33.61 5.00
N LYS A 273 2.10 -33.05 4.25
CA LYS A 273 1.73 -33.53 2.91
C LYS A 273 2.90 -33.47 1.93
N LEU A 274 3.72 -32.43 2.02
CA LEU A 274 4.91 -32.25 1.19
C LEU A 274 6.15 -32.99 1.72
N LYS A 275 6.03 -33.69 2.85
CA LYS A 275 7.12 -34.40 3.53
C LYS A 275 8.32 -33.50 3.86
N ILE A 276 8.05 -32.26 4.23
CA ILE A 276 9.07 -31.29 4.67
C ILE A 276 9.24 -31.44 6.19
N PRO A 277 10.48 -31.64 6.69
CA PRO A 277 10.77 -31.70 8.12
C PRO A 277 10.31 -30.43 8.85
N HIS A 278 9.60 -30.62 9.95
CA HIS A 278 9.09 -29.53 10.79
C HIS A 278 8.77 -30.07 12.19
N HIS A 279 8.58 -29.17 13.15
CA HIS A 279 8.17 -29.49 14.51
C HIS A 279 6.83 -28.82 14.85
N SER A 280 6.08 -29.46 15.75
CA SER A 280 4.88 -28.84 16.32
C SER A 280 5.25 -27.62 17.15
N LEU A 281 4.31 -26.68 17.29
CA LEU A 281 4.48 -25.51 18.12
C LEU A 281 4.70 -25.92 19.58
N SER A 282 5.91 -25.69 20.10
CA SER A 282 6.34 -26.09 21.45
C SER A 282 6.35 -24.93 22.47
N GLU A 283 6.31 -23.69 21.99
CA GLU A 283 6.30 -22.46 22.79
C GLU A 283 5.00 -21.69 22.59
N ASP A 284 4.69 -20.79 23.52
CA ASP A 284 3.63 -19.79 23.35
C ASP A 284 3.78 -19.03 22.02
N LEU A 285 2.68 -18.89 21.29
CA LEU A 285 2.64 -18.31 19.95
C LEU A 285 3.19 -16.88 19.93
N ASP A 286 2.81 -16.07 20.92
CA ASP A 286 3.15 -14.64 20.97
C ASP A 286 4.64 -14.43 21.21
N THR A 287 5.18 -15.23 22.12
CA THR A 287 6.61 -15.26 22.45
C THR A 287 7.43 -15.70 21.23
N LYS A 288 7.05 -16.82 20.59
CA LYS A 288 7.78 -17.36 19.44
C LYS A 288 7.74 -16.41 18.24
N VAL A 289 6.57 -15.89 17.88
CA VAL A 289 6.42 -14.93 16.76
C VAL A 289 7.23 -13.67 17.01
N THR A 290 7.28 -13.17 18.25
CA THR A 290 8.08 -11.97 18.56
C THR A 290 9.58 -12.21 18.36
N LYS A 291 10.12 -13.33 18.85
CA LYS A 291 11.53 -13.71 18.64
C LYS A 291 11.87 -13.81 17.15
N ILE A 292 11.03 -14.53 16.39
CA ILE A 292 11.19 -14.73 14.94
C ILE A 292 11.24 -13.39 14.20
N LEU A 293 10.30 -12.49 14.50
CA LEU A 293 10.21 -11.21 13.82
C LEU A 293 11.38 -10.29 14.15
N THR A 294 11.93 -10.34 15.36
CA THR A 294 13.16 -9.62 15.70
C THR A 294 14.34 -10.19 14.91
N GLN A 295 14.49 -11.51 14.85
CA GLN A 295 15.57 -12.14 14.07
C GLN A 295 15.47 -11.80 12.57
N LEU A 296 14.27 -11.85 12.00
CA LEU A 296 14.06 -11.66 10.56
C LEU A 296 14.19 -10.20 10.09
N ILE A 297 13.82 -9.25 10.95
CA ILE A 297 13.62 -7.86 10.52
C ILE A 297 14.62 -6.90 11.18
N ASP A 298 14.99 -7.12 12.45
CA ASP A 298 15.87 -6.19 13.19
C ASP A 298 17.36 -6.51 13.02
N ILE A 299 17.68 -7.80 12.90
CA ILE A 299 19.06 -8.27 12.76
C ILE A 299 19.37 -8.35 11.27
N LYS A 300 19.69 -7.21 10.65
CA LYS A 300 20.24 -7.11 9.29
C LYS A 300 21.75 -6.94 9.33
#